data_AF-A0A1U9KFT2-F1
#
_entry.id   AF-A0A1U9KFT2-F1
#
_cell.length_a   1.000
_cell.length_b   1.000
_cell.length_c   1.000
_cell.angle_alpha   90.00
_cell.angle_beta   90.00
_cell.angle_gamma   90.00
#
_symmetry.space_group_name_H-M   'P 1'
#
loop_
_entity.id
_entity.type
_entity.pdbx_description
1 polymer ?
#
loop_
_entity_poly.entity_id
_entity_poly.type
_entity_poly.pdbx_seq_one_letter_code
_entity_poly.pdbx_strand_id
1 'polypeptide(L)'
;MSENIMDYRFLLAALGLVTCVQVAWADDSPAIQSKLNACYAGTGSCNIDFQGARKTIGATLKVDPEYVTLRNAVFDCVMTSGTCLYVSEEGFPRARHPGSNRLEGLAVYGSKSIDGITMNYPGNDNVTNAATTLFNISLQGFNHGLVLGSGVWGADMHGVVIGNGNVGIYIPPDTKNAGELSTFVSGTVYNNAVAGLDEESNVELSFLGTRFDFNNQQMLLSGPTSFSGHIENFQNGKPEIVLKALPGVPAGSIYMSPGTTITVDQWNAASPQQPCYIQTSLPWNRIVVPATLWGFGGTQGAVCGPGKVVTWDRQAPDFQ
;
A
#
# COMPACT_ATOMS: atom_id res chain seq x y z
N MET A 1 74.68 31.66 20.35
CA MET A 1 73.84 30.72 21.14
C MET A 1 72.63 31.51 21.60
N SER A 2 71.44 30.87 21.59
CA SER A 2 70.05 31.42 21.63
C SER A 2 69.47 31.65 20.23
N GLU A 3 68.82 30.65 19.63
CA GLU A 3 67.40 30.22 19.77
C GLU A 3 66.38 31.26 19.31
N ASN A 4 65.69 30.93 18.20
CA ASN A 4 64.28 31.28 17.94
C ASN A 4 63.76 30.40 16.80
N ILE A 5 63.40 29.15 17.14
CA ILE A 5 62.51 28.33 16.32
C ILE A 5 61.09 28.79 16.68
N MET A 6 60.52 29.66 15.84
CA MET A 6 59.14 30.10 16.00
C MET A 6 58.22 29.15 15.23
N ASP A 7 57.24 28.65 15.97
CA ASP A 7 56.28 27.59 15.70
C ASP A 7 55.41 27.83 14.44
N TYR A 8 55.71 27.15 13.33
CA TYR A 8 54.84 27.10 12.14
C TYR A 8 53.69 26.08 12.25
N ARG A 9 53.37 25.59 13.46
CA ARG A 9 52.31 24.61 13.70
C ARG A 9 50.90 25.20 13.82
N PHE A 10 50.77 26.53 13.91
CA PHE A 10 49.48 27.18 14.07
C PHE A 10 48.78 27.64 12.79
N LEU A 11 49.44 27.60 11.62
CA LEU A 11 48.86 28.09 10.36
C LEU A 11 48.24 27.02 9.46
N LEU A 12 48.37 25.73 9.79
CA LEU A 12 47.72 24.62 9.07
C LEU A 12 46.42 24.12 9.74
N ALA A 13 46.00 24.73 10.84
CA ALA A 13 44.71 24.43 11.50
C ALA A 13 43.54 25.31 10.98
N ALA A 14 43.77 26.16 9.98
CA ALA A 14 42.75 27.03 9.37
C ALA A 14 42.04 26.39 8.16
N LEU A 15 42.19 25.08 7.95
CA LEU A 15 41.68 24.33 6.80
C LEU A 15 40.81 23.13 7.20
N GLY A 16 40.17 23.22 8.37
CA GLY A 16 39.37 22.13 8.93
C GLY A 16 38.10 22.61 9.59
N LEU A 17 37.16 23.12 8.81
CA LEU A 17 35.73 23.18 9.15
C LEU A 17 34.95 23.60 7.89
N VAL A 18 34.97 22.73 6.87
CA VAL A 18 33.80 22.62 6.00
C VAL A 18 32.75 21.95 6.88
N THR A 19 32.01 22.76 7.64
CA THR A 19 30.75 22.30 8.18
C THR A 19 29.92 21.91 6.98
N CYS A 20 29.61 20.62 6.84
CA CYS A 20 28.43 20.22 6.11
C CYS A 20 27.27 20.92 6.81
N VAL A 21 26.90 22.11 6.32
CA VAL A 21 25.62 22.72 6.64
C VAL A 21 24.61 21.76 6.05
N GLN A 22 24.16 20.81 6.87
CA GLN A 22 22.92 20.12 6.58
C GLN A 22 21.88 21.23 6.53
N VAL A 23 21.48 21.60 5.32
CA VAL A 23 20.33 22.46 5.13
C VAL A 23 19.17 21.66 5.68
N ALA A 24 18.80 21.94 6.92
CA ALA A 24 17.57 21.44 7.49
C ALA A 24 16.46 21.99 6.58
N TRP A 25 15.87 21.13 5.77
CA TRP A 25 14.74 21.50 4.95
C TRP A 25 13.66 22.01 5.90
N ALA A 26 13.14 23.20 5.64
CA ALA A 26 12.10 23.79 6.48
C ALA A 26 10.89 22.85 6.48
N ASP A 27 10.44 22.45 7.66
CA ASP A 27 9.24 21.63 7.81
C ASP A 27 8.00 22.42 7.37
N ASP A 28 7.37 21.99 6.28
CA ASP A 28 6.16 22.60 5.73
C ASP A 28 4.88 22.14 6.47
N SER A 29 4.96 21.14 7.35
CA SER A 29 3.79 20.52 7.98
C SER A 29 2.88 21.51 8.68
N PRO A 30 3.36 22.45 9.52
CA PRO A 30 2.49 23.41 10.21
C PRO A 30 1.73 24.32 9.23
N ALA A 31 2.39 24.77 8.16
CA ALA A 31 1.78 25.63 7.16
C ALA A 31 0.73 24.87 6.33
N ILE A 32 1.01 23.63 5.95
CA ILE A 32 0.07 22.79 5.21
C ILE A 32 -1.12 22.42 6.09
N GLN A 33 -0.89 22.00 7.34
CA GLN A 33 -1.96 21.70 8.28
C GLN A 33 -2.84 22.92 8.56
N SER A 34 -2.26 24.12 8.61
CA SER A 34 -3.06 25.36 8.72
C SER A 34 -3.98 25.57 7.52
N LYS A 35 -3.52 25.31 6.29
CA LYS A 35 -4.39 25.38 5.09
C LYS A 35 -5.50 24.33 5.11
N LEU A 36 -5.18 23.10 5.53
CA LEU A 36 -6.15 22.03 5.75
C LEU A 36 -7.21 22.46 6.76
N ASN A 37 -6.79 22.96 7.92
CA ASN A 37 -7.69 23.43 8.98
C ASN A 37 -8.60 24.59 8.52
N ALA A 38 -8.11 25.47 7.65
CA ALA A 38 -8.92 26.52 7.05
C ALA A 38 -10.03 25.96 6.14
N CYS A 39 -9.76 24.87 5.42
CA CYS A 39 -10.80 24.16 4.65
C CYS A 39 -11.85 23.56 5.58
N TYR A 40 -11.45 22.94 6.70
CA TYR A 40 -12.35 22.28 7.65
C TYR A 40 -13.27 23.26 8.39
N ALA A 41 -12.84 24.52 8.56
CA ALA A 41 -13.65 25.58 9.13
C ALA A 41 -14.68 26.16 8.14
N GLY A 42 -14.56 25.84 6.85
CA GLY A 42 -15.48 26.28 5.80
C GLY A 42 -16.79 25.49 5.78
N THR A 43 -17.75 25.97 4.98
CA THR A 43 -19.07 25.32 4.83
C THR A 43 -19.17 24.41 3.58
N GLY A 44 -18.05 24.09 2.92
CA GLY A 44 -18.05 23.33 1.67
C GLY A 44 -16.68 22.76 1.31
N SER A 45 -16.64 21.90 0.29
CA SER A 45 -15.41 21.25 -0.20
C SER A 45 -14.38 22.28 -0.68
N CYS A 46 -13.12 22.00 -0.36
CA CYS A 46 -11.96 22.84 -0.57
C CYS A 46 -10.96 22.12 -1.48
N ASN A 47 -10.30 22.87 -2.37
CA ASN A 47 -9.26 22.34 -3.24
C ASN A 47 -7.92 22.99 -2.88
N ILE A 48 -6.92 22.18 -2.54
CA ILE A 48 -5.54 22.63 -2.35
C ILE A 48 -4.68 22.02 -3.46
N ASP A 49 -4.29 22.87 -4.41
CA ASP A 49 -3.36 22.51 -5.48
C ASP A 49 -1.97 23.01 -5.14
N PHE A 50 -1.00 22.10 -5.09
CA PHE A 50 0.40 22.42 -4.82
C PHE A 50 1.20 22.69 -6.09
N GLN A 51 0.61 22.57 -7.28
CA GLN A 51 1.21 22.92 -8.57
C GLN A 51 2.54 22.20 -8.84
N GLY A 52 2.66 20.96 -8.38
CA GLY A 52 3.87 20.14 -8.44
C GLY A 52 4.94 20.51 -7.41
N ALA A 53 4.63 21.39 -6.45
CA ALA A 53 5.59 21.82 -5.44
C ALA A 53 6.04 20.66 -4.56
N ARG A 54 7.34 20.68 -4.25
CA ARG A 54 7.97 19.77 -3.29
C ARG A 54 7.88 20.35 -1.88
N LYS A 55 7.48 19.53 -0.92
CA LYS A 55 7.21 19.90 0.48
C LYS A 55 7.84 18.91 1.44
N THR A 56 8.53 19.41 2.44
CA THR A 56 9.12 18.59 3.50
C THR A 56 8.11 18.41 4.63
N ILE A 57 7.73 17.18 4.92
CA ILE A 57 6.70 16.85 5.92
C ILE A 57 7.38 16.23 7.15
N GLY A 58 7.61 17.05 8.18
CA GLY A 58 8.17 16.65 9.48
C GLY A 58 7.14 16.15 10.50
N ALA A 59 5.84 16.33 10.25
CA ALA A 59 4.76 15.83 11.11
C ALA A 59 3.55 15.32 10.30
N THR A 60 2.81 14.35 10.85
CA THR A 60 1.61 13.78 10.20
C THR A 60 0.62 14.87 9.80
N LEU A 61 0.21 14.86 8.53
CA LEU A 61 -0.89 15.70 8.06
C LEU A 61 -2.22 14.96 8.26
N LYS A 62 -3.13 15.58 9.01
CA LYS A 62 -4.50 15.08 9.20
C LYS A 62 -5.39 15.59 8.08
N VAL A 63 -5.90 14.67 7.27
CA VAL A 63 -6.74 14.92 6.12
C VAL A 63 -8.17 14.48 6.43
N ASP A 64 -9.10 15.42 6.44
CA ASP A 64 -10.53 15.10 6.48
C ASP A 64 -11.04 14.90 5.04
N PRO A 65 -11.39 13.67 4.65
CA PRO A 65 -11.84 13.35 3.30
C PRO A 65 -13.17 14.03 2.92
N GLU A 66 -14.00 14.47 3.86
CA GLU A 66 -15.28 15.13 3.54
C GLU A 66 -15.09 16.57 3.05
N TYR A 67 -13.97 17.20 3.36
CA TYR A 67 -13.78 18.64 3.15
C TYR A 67 -12.70 19.01 2.16
N VAL A 68 -11.75 18.14 1.83
CA VAL A 68 -10.59 18.56 1.04
C VAL A 68 -10.19 17.61 -0.08
N THR A 69 -9.95 18.19 -1.25
CA THR A 69 -9.15 17.56 -2.30
C THR A 69 -7.73 18.13 -2.27
N LEU A 70 -6.75 17.25 -2.10
CA LEU A 70 -5.32 17.58 -2.18
C LEU A 70 -4.78 17.12 -3.52
N ARG A 71 -4.11 18.03 -4.27
CA ARG A 71 -3.63 17.68 -5.60
C ARG A 71 -2.25 18.21 -5.96
N ASN A 72 -1.59 17.46 -6.85
CA ASN A 72 -0.34 17.84 -7.54
C ASN A 72 0.79 18.25 -6.58
N ALA A 73 1.25 17.35 -5.72
CA ALA A 73 2.32 17.64 -4.77
C ALA A 73 3.40 16.57 -4.76
N VAL A 74 4.61 16.96 -4.36
CA VAL A 74 5.66 16.03 -3.94
C VAL A 74 5.88 16.20 -2.43
N PHE A 75 5.58 15.17 -1.65
CA PHE A 75 5.76 15.19 -0.19
C PHE A 75 6.95 14.32 0.19
N ASP A 76 8.00 14.91 0.76
CA ASP A 76 9.12 14.20 1.36
C ASP A 76 8.91 14.13 2.88
N CYS A 77 8.44 12.98 3.35
CA CYS A 77 8.11 12.74 4.74
C CYS A 77 9.38 12.35 5.50
N VAL A 78 9.89 13.27 6.33
CA VAL A 78 11.18 13.15 7.03
C VAL A 78 11.04 12.75 8.50
N MET A 79 9.80 12.55 8.95
CA MET A 79 9.50 12.03 10.28
C MET A 79 10.06 10.61 10.50
N THR A 80 10.33 10.24 11.75
CA THR A 80 10.94 8.95 12.11
C THR A 80 9.94 7.87 12.52
N SER A 81 8.70 8.25 12.85
CA SER A 81 7.61 7.35 13.23
C SER A 81 6.26 7.96 12.80
N GLY A 82 5.20 7.14 12.82
CA GLY A 82 3.84 7.57 12.47
C GLY A 82 3.52 7.35 11.00
N THR A 83 2.60 8.17 10.47
CA THR A 83 2.14 8.11 9.07
C THR A 83 2.26 9.49 8.44
N CYS A 84 2.57 9.57 7.14
CA CYS A 84 2.71 10.88 6.50
C CYS A 84 1.37 11.58 6.33
N LEU A 85 0.38 10.88 5.75
CA LEU A 85 -0.99 11.36 5.62
C LEU A 85 -1.92 10.43 6.43
N TYR A 86 -2.61 10.98 7.42
CA TYR A 86 -3.67 10.29 8.14
C TYR A 86 -5.02 10.79 7.64
N VAL A 87 -5.76 9.93 6.94
CA VAL A 87 -7.07 10.23 6.38
C VAL A 87 -8.16 9.70 7.32
N SER A 88 -8.94 10.60 7.88
CA SER A 88 -9.98 10.27 8.86
C SER A 88 -10.95 11.43 9.06
N GLU A 89 -12.19 11.12 9.41
CA GLU A 89 -13.17 12.08 9.96
C GLU A 89 -12.95 12.34 11.47
N GLU A 90 -12.01 11.63 12.11
CA GLU A 90 -11.80 11.71 13.55
C GLU A 90 -11.43 13.14 14.01
N GLY A 91 -12.28 13.70 14.86
CA GLY A 91 -12.08 15.02 15.46
C GLY A 91 -12.72 16.18 14.70
N PHE A 92 -13.52 15.91 13.65
CA PHE A 92 -14.18 16.94 12.85
C PHE A 92 -15.72 16.90 12.96
N PRO A 93 -16.41 18.04 12.78
CA PRO A 93 -17.87 18.06 12.68
C PRO A 93 -18.32 17.31 11.42
N ARG A 94 -19.16 16.27 11.58
CA ARG A 94 -19.65 15.46 10.46
C ARG A 94 -20.40 16.32 9.44
N ALA A 95 -19.95 16.34 8.19
CA ALA A 95 -20.73 16.87 7.08
C ALA A 95 -21.50 15.71 6.43
N ARG A 96 -22.83 15.78 6.38
CA ARG A 96 -23.65 14.79 5.64
C ARG A 96 -23.61 15.00 4.12
N HIS A 97 -22.48 15.42 3.58
CA HIS A 97 -22.35 15.71 2.16
C HIS A 97 -21.63 14.56 1.47
N PRO A 98 -22.25 13.89 0.48
CA PRO A 98 -21.51 12.99 -0.39
C PRO A 98 -20.50 13.83 -1.20
N GLY A 99 -19.30 14.00 -0.65
CA GLY A 99 -18.20 14.71 -1.29
C GLY A 99 -17.49 13.81 -2.29
N SER A 100 -17.10 14.35 -3.45
CA SER A 100 -16.26 13.67 -4.44
C SER A 100 -14.78 14.00 -4.27
N ASN A 101 -14.36 14.21 -3.02
CA ASN A 101 -13.00 14.62 -2.71
C ASN A 101 -12.02 13.47 -2.99
N ARG A 102 -10.77 13.85 -3.20
CA ARG A 102 -9.72 12.92 -3.60
C ARG A 102 -8.35 13.37 -3.15
N LEU A 103 -7.46 12.41 -3.00
CA LEU A 103 -6.04 12.65 -3.10
C LEU A 103 -5.64 12.40 -4.55
N GLU A 104 -5.05 13.38 -5.23
CA GLU A 104 -4.83 13.33 -6.67
C GLU A 104 -3.42 13.75 -7.08
N GLY A 105 -2.71 12.95 -7.88
CA GLY A 105 -1.43 13.36 -8.46
C GLY A 105 -0.36 13.67 -7.41
N LEU A 106 -0.36 12.92 -6.30
CA LEU A 106 0.62 13.08 -5.22
C LEU A 106 1.74 12.06 -5.37
N ALA A 107 2.99 12.52 -5.28
CA ALA A 107 4.14 11.65 -5.05
C ALA A 107 4.60 11.82 -3.61
N VAL A 108 4.52 10.76 -2.82
CA VAL A 108 4.84 10.75 -1.40
C VAL A 108 6.04 9.82 -1.19
N TYR A 109 7.10 10.36 -0.62
CA TYR A 109 8.35 9.67 -0.32
C TYR A 109 8.55 9.64 1.18
N GLY A 110 9.01 8.51 1.72
CA GLY A 110 9.32 8.40 3.14
C GLY A 110 10.42 7.39 3.40
N SER A 111 10.34 6.78 4.58
CA SER A 111 11.30 5.78 5.03
C SER A 111 10.61 4.55 5.60
N LYS A 112 11.34 3.44 5.68
CA LYS A 112 10.85 2.14 6.15
C LYS A 112 10.49 2.10 7.64
N SER A 113 10.51 3.25 8.34
CA SER A 113 10.09 3.40 9.73
C SER A 113 8.73 4.10 9.90
N ILE A 114 8.14 4.60 8.81
CA ILE A 114 6.86 5.34 8.83
C ILE A 114 5.91 4.82 7.76
N ASP A 115 4.62 5.03 7.94
CA ASP A 115 3.59 4.68 6.95
C ASP A 115 3.36 5.84 5.97
N GLY A 116 2.94 5.53 4.74
CA GLY A 116 2.69 6.53 3.71
C GLY A 116 1.36 7.23 3.88
N ILE A 117 0.29 6.50 3.54
CA ILE A 117 -1.09 6.93 3.76
C ILE A 117 -1.75 5.92 4.68
N THR A 118 -2.34 6.39 5.76
CA THR A 118 -3.19 5.59 6.63
C THR A 118 -4.62 6.12 6.55
N MET A 119 -5.55 5.26 6.13
CA MET A 119 -6.98 5.53 6.16
C MET A 119 -7.58 4.78 7.34
N ASN A 120 -8.24 5.46 8.28
CA ASN A 120 -8.83 4.81 9.45
C ASN A 120 -9.94 5.68 10.08
N TYR A 121 -11.10 5.09 10.33
CA TYR A 121 -12.32 5.77 10.77
C TYR A 121 -12.89 5.06 12.02
N PRO A 122 -12.22 5.19 13.18
CA PRO A 122 -12.59 4.46 14.40
C PRO A 122 -13.93 4.97 14.96
N GLY A 123 -14.75 4.05 15.48
CA GLY A 123 -16.00 4.38 16.18
C GLY A 123 -17.20 4.67 15.27
N ASN A 124 -17.14 4.26 14.00
CA ASN A 124 -18.26 4.43 13.07
C ASN A 124 -19.16 3.17 13.02
N ASP A 125 -20.19 3.14 13.86
CA ASP A 125 -21.25 2.14 13.81
C ASP A 125 -22.29 2.42 12.70
N ASN A 126 -22.20 3.58 12.02
CA ASN A 126 -23.06 3.95 10.92
C ASN A 126 -22.34 3.76 9.58
N VAL A 127 -23.04 3.20 8.59
CA VAL A 127 -22.50 2.93 7.26
C VAL A 127 -22.28 4.26 6.51
N THR A 128 -21.09 4.88 6.60
CA THR A 128 -20.67 6.01 5.74
C THR A 128 -19.35 5.72 5.02
N ASN A 129 -19.36 5.86 3.69
CA ASN A 129 -18.26 5.52 2.76
C ASN A 129 -16.98 6.25 3.20
N ALA A 130 -15.79 5.67 2.95
CA ALA A 130 -14.50 6.34 3.18
C ALA A 130 -14.39 7.75 2.55
N ALA A 131 -15.31 8.11 1.65
CA ALA A 131 -15.57 9.47 1.14
C ALA A 131 -14.37 10.11 0.42
N THR A 132 -13.39 9.28 0.04
CA THR A 132 -12.23 9.72 -0.71
C THR A 132 -11.79 8.67 -1.72
N THR A 133 -11.29 9.16 -2.85
CA THR A 133 -10.66 8.37 -3.89
C THR A 133 -9.18 8.68 -3.93
N LEU A 134 -8.33 7.67 -4.09
CA LEU A 134 -6.92 7.87 -4.42
C LEU A 134 -6.76 7.83 -5.94
N PHE A 135 -6.23 8.88 -6.54
CA PHE A 135 -6.10 8.99 -8.00
C PHE A 135 -4.69 9.40 -8.41
N ASN A 136 -4.00 8.55 -9.19
CA ASN A 136 -2.62 8.78 -9.64
C ASN A 136 -1.66 9.13 -8.49
N ILE A 137 -1.61 8.27 -7.48
CA ILE A 137 -0.76 8.44 -6.29
C ILE A 137 0.49 7.57 -6.42
N SER A 138 1.65 8.09 -6.03
CA SER A 138 2.87 7.30 -5.86
C SER A 138 3.31 7.31 -4.39
N LEU A 139 3.46 6.13 -3.78
CA LEU A 139 3.90 5.95 -2.39
C LEU A 139 5.21 5.15 -2.38
N GLN A 140 6.30 5.77 -1.96
CA GLN A 140 7.65 5.20 -2.13
C GLN A 140 8.44 5.16 -0.81
N GLY A 141 8.97 3.98 -0.48
CA GLY A 141 9.98 3.81 0.58
C GLY A 141 9.44 3.64 2.00
N PHE A 142 8.14 3.43 2.18
CA PHE A 142 7.48 3.37 3.50
C PHE A 142 7.62 2.02 4.21
N ASN A 143 7.31 1.99 5.51
CA ASN A 143 7.05 0.75 6.23
C ASN A 143 5.81 0.07 5.64
N HIS A 144 4.63 0.68 5.75
CA HIS A 144 3.47 0.34 4.95
C HIS A 144 3.17 1.50 3.99
N GLY A 145 3.12 1.23 2.69
CA GLY A 145 2.77 2.25 1.70
C GLY A 145 1.37 2.80 1.95
N LEU A 146 0.38 1.92 1.91
CA LEU A 146 -1.02 2.22 2.20
C LEU A 146 -1.53 1.32 3.33
N VAL A 147 -2.11 1.91 4.36
CA VAL A 147 -2.77 1.20 5.45
C VAL A 147 -4.27 1.46 5.38
N LEU A 148 -5.09 0.41 5.29
CA LEU A 148 -6.54 0.51 5.39
C LEU A 148 -7.00 -0.09 6.71
N GLY A 149 -7.40 0.78 7.63
CA GLY A 149 -7.90 0.42 8.95
C GLY A 149 -9.42 0.26 9.00
N SER A 150 -9.98 0.41 10.19
CA SER A 150 -11.41 0.23 10.43
C SER A 150 -12.25 1.32 9.77
N GLY A 151 -13.47 0.98 9.36
CA GLY A 151 -14.40 1.90 8.72
C GLY A 151 -14.04 2.29 7.28
N VAL A 152 -13.00 1.68 6.69
CA VAL A 152 -12.61 1.95 5.30
C VAL A 152 -13.38 1.03 4.36
N TRP A 153 -14.44 1.56 3.75
CA TRP A 153 -15.22 0.87 2.71
C TRP A 153 -15.55 1.83 1.56
N GLY A 154 -15.73 1.30 0.34
CA GLY A 154 -15.99 2.09 -0.86
C GLY A 154 -14.81 2.95 -1.31
N ALA A 155 -13.59 2.62 -0.89
CA ALA A 155 -12.39 3.35 -1.26
C ALA A 155 -11.91 2.92 -2.66
N ASP A 156 -12.19 3.76 -3.65
CA ASP A 156 -11.69 3.59 -5.02
C ASP A 156 -10.26 4.14 -5.17
N MET A 157 -9.40 3.35 -5.81
CA MET A 157 -7.98 3.64 -5.94
C MET A 157 -7.54 3.42 -7.38
N HIS A 158 -7.31 4.50 -8.11
CA HIS A 158 -6.99 4.47 -9.54
C HIS A 158 -5.55 4.90 -9.79
N GLY A 159 -4.78 4.08 -10.50
CA GLY A 159 -3.40 4.44 -10.87
C GLY A 159 -2.48 4.62 -9.67
N VAL A 160 -2.72 3.90 -8.57
CA VAL A 160 -1.89 3.97 -7.36
C VAL A 160 -0.66 3.08 -7.52
N VAL A 161 0.51 3.66 -7.34
CA VAL A 161 1.82 3.00 -7.46
C VAL A 161 2.49 2.98 -6.09
N ILE A 162 2.74 1.80 -5.54
CA ILE A 162 3.30 1.63 -4.20
C ILE A 162 4.56 0.77 -4.29
N GLY A 163 5.70 1.25 -3.78
CA GLY A 163 6.88 0.40 -3.84
C GLY A 163 8.09 0.84 -3.05
N ASN A 164 9.12 0.01 -3.16
CA ASN A 164 10.42 0.18 -2.51
C ASN A 164 10.34 0.26 -0.97
N GLY A 165 9.21 -0.16 -0.38
CA GLY A 165 8.94 -0.15 1.06
C GLY A 165 9.19 -1.49 1.74
N ASN A 166 8.57 -1.73 2.91
CA ASN A 166 8.47 -3.06 3.51
C ASN A 166 7.21 -3.77 3.02
N VAL A 167 6.04 -3.18 3.23
CA VAL A 167 4.75 -3.70 2.78
C VAL A 167 4.07 -2.67 1.88
N GLY A 168 3.54 -3.10 0.73
CA GLY A 168 2.81 -2.20 -0.17
C GLY A 168 1.47 -1.76 0.43
N ILE A 169 0.53 -2.69 0.50
CA ILE A 169 -0.80 -2.50 1.07
C ILE A 169 -0.91 -3.33 2.35
N TYR A 170 -1.35 -2.72 3.43
CA TYR A 170 -1.50 -3.37 4.73
C TYR A 170 -2.90 -3.18 5.30
N ILE A 171 -3.52 -4.29 5.69
CA ILE A 171 -4.76 -4.28 6.48
C ILE A 171 -4.39 -4.78 7.88
N PRO A 172 -4.38 -3.91 8.90
CA PRO A 172 -4.02 -4.30 10.25
C PRO A 172 -4.97 -5.36 10.81
N PRO A 173 -4.53 -6.18 11.79
CA PRO A 173 -5.41 -7.10 12.50
C PRO A 173 -6.54 -6.38 13.23
N ASP A 174 -7.63 -7.10 13.50
CA ASP A 174 -8.83 -6.61 14.19
C ASP A 174 -9.50 -5.39 13.51
N THR A 175 -9.27 -5.21 12.21
CA THR A 175 -9.93 -4.20 11.38
C THR A 175 -11.41 -4.55 11.23
N LYS A 176 -12.29 -3.59 11.54
CA LYS A 176 -13.75 -3.79 11.55
C LYS A 176 -14.43 -2.89 10.53
N ASN A 177 -15.56 -3.35 9.99
CA ASN A 177 -16.41 -2.58 9.08
C ASN A 177 -15.60 -1.98 7.91
N ALA A 178 -14.82 -2.82 7.22
CA ALA A 178 -13.90 -2.39 6.17
C ALA A 178 -13.88 -3.39 5.01
N GLY A 179 -13.34 -2.96 3.88
CA GLY A 179 -13.09 -3.78 2.69
C GLY A 179 -14.22 -3.77 1.66
N GLU A 180 -15.48 -3.67 2.09
CA GLU A 180 -16.62 -3.63 1.16
C GLU A 180 -16.39 -2.58 0.06
N LEU A 181 -16.45 -3.02 -1.21
CA LEU A 181 -16.23 -2.19 -2.40
C LEU A 181 -14.88 -1.43 -2.47
N SER A 182 -13.84 -1.87 -1.76
CA SER A 182 -12.50 -1.27 -1.87
C SER A 182 -11.77 -1.82 -3.10
N THR A 183 -11.59 -0.97 -4.12
CA THR A 183 -11.15 -1.39 -5.46
C THR A 183 -9.88 -0.68 -5.91
N PHE A 184 -8.87 -1.46 -6.28
CA PHE A 184 -7.63 -1.00 -6.89
C PHE A 184 -7.67 -1.20 -8.40
N VAL A 185 -7.62 -0.10 -9.16
CA VAL A 185 -7.74 -0.10 -10.63
C VAL A 185 -6.45 0.41 -11.27
N SER A 186 -5.83 -0.41 -12.11
CA SER A 186 -4.65 -0.05 -12.93
C SER A 186 -3.46 0.48 -12.10
N GLY A 187 -3.23 -0.11 -10.93
CA GLY A 187 -2.10 0.23 -10.05
C GLY A 187 -0.89 -0.70 -10.20
N THR A 188 0.18 -0.42 -9.47
CA THR A 188 1.37 -1.29 -9.40
C THR A 188 1.94 -1.30 -7.99
N VAL A 189 2.09 -2.49 -7.41
CA VAL A 189 2.69 -2.70 -6.10
C VAL A 189 3.99 -3.48 -6.29
N TYR A 190 5.15 -2.89 -5.99
CA TYR A 190 6.42 -3.47 -6.42
C TYR A 190 7.60 -3.26 -5.48
N ASN A 191 8.58 -4.17 -5.56
CA ASN A 191 9.86 -4.09 -4.82
C ASN A 191 9.70 -3.88 -3.31
N ASN A 192 8.62 -4.38 -2.70
CA ASN A 192 8.44 -4.31 -1.26
C ASN A 192 9.19 -5.47 -0.57
N ALA A 193 9.96 -5.12 0.47
CA ALA A 193 10.92 -6.02 1.09
C ALA A 193 10.29 -7.15 1.93
N VAL A 194 9.03 -7.00 2.35
CA VAL A 194 8.27 -7.97 3.12
C VAL A 194 7.17 -8.56 2.24
N ALA A 195 6.19 -7.73 1.83
CA ALA A 195 5.05 -8.17 1.03
C ALA A 195 4.47 -7.08 0.11
N GLY A 196 3.82 -7.46 -0.99
CA GLY A 196 3.03 -6.53 -1.80
C GLY A 196 1.71 -6.19 -1.10
N LEU A 197 0.98 -7.20 -0.68
CA LEU A 197 -0.23 -7.10 0.15
C LEU A 197 -0.10 -7.98 1.38
N ASP A 198 -0.39 -7.42 2.55
CA ASP A 198 -0.56 -8.16 3.79
C ASP A 198 -1.90 -7.82 4.44
N GLU A 199 -2.82 -8.80 4.43
CA GLU A 199 -4.20 -8.66 4.88
C GLU A 199 -4.45 -9.52 6.12
N GLU A 200 -4.63 -8.89 7.29
CA GLU A 200 -4.69 -9.56 8.61
C GLU A 200 -6.10 -9.55 9.26
N SER A 201 -7.17 -9.21 8.53
CA SER A 201 -8.50 -8.96 9.13
C SER A 201 -9.71 -9.55 8.43
N ASN A 202 -9.52 -10.42 7.44
CA ASN A 202 -10.60 -11.05 6.67
C ASN A 202 -11.50 -10.04 5.93
N VAL A 203 -10.91 -8.97 5.37
CA VAL A 203 -11.67 -7.95 4.62
C VAL A 203 -11.76 -8.28 3.12
N GLU A 204 -12.81 -7.79 2.46
CA GLU A 204 -12.96 -7.90 1.01
C GLU A 204 -12.04 -6.92 0.28
N LEU A 205 -11.36 -7.38 -0.78
CA LEU A 205 -10.55 -6.52 -1.65
C LEU A 205 -10.74 -6.88 -3.12
N SER A 206 -10.73 -5.87 -3.99
CA SER A 206 -10.84 -6.05 -5.44
C SER A 206 -9.67 -5.38 -6.17
N PHE A 207 -9.06 -6.10 -7.10
CA PHE A 207 -7.95 -5.63 -7.93
C PHE A 207 -8.30 -5.80 -9.41
N LEU A 208 -8.26 -4.71 -10.18
CA LEU A 208 -8.65 -4.65 -11.58
C LEU A 208 -7.52 -4.07 -12.44
N GLY A 209 -6.85 -4.92 -13.21
CA GLY A 209 -5.68 -4.55 -14.01
C GLY A 209 -4.47 -4.14 -13.17
N THR A 210 -4.37 -4.60 -11.91
CA THR A 210 -3.29 -4.22 -10.99
C THR A 210 -2.10 -5.17 -11.10
N ARG A 211 -0.90 -4.64 -10.93
CA ARG A 211 0.35 -5.41 -10.96
C ARG A 211 0.94 -5.59 -9.57
N PHE A 212 1.48 -6.78 -9.31
CA PHE A 212 2.26 -7.11 -8.11
C PHE A 212 3.59 -7.69 -8.55
N ASP A 213 4.63 -6.86 -8.57
CA ASP A 213 5.87 -7.17 -9.28
C ASP A 213 7.06 -7.14 -8.31
N PHE A 214 7.81 -8.23 -8.23
CA PHE A 214 9.06 -8.34 -7.47
C PHE A 214 8.95 -8.01 -5.97
N ASN A 215 7.79 -8.26 -5.36
CA ASN A 215 7.66 -8.22 -3.91
C ASN A 215 8.22 -9.52 -3.30
N ASN A 216 8.84 -9.45 -2.13
CA ASN A 216 9.39 -10.65 -1.46
C ASN A 216 8.30 -11.71 -1.19
N GLN A 217 7.07 -11.27 -0.92
CA GLN A 217 5.85 -12.05 -0.95
C GLN A 217 4.82 -11.24 -1.73
N GLN A 218 4.06 -11.81 -2.66
CA GLN A 218 3.11 -10.98 -3.44
C GLN A 218 1.88 -10.65 -2.60
N MET A 219 1.22 -11.68 -2.05
CA MET A 219 0.00 -11.50 -1.26
C MET A 219 -0.08 -12.47 -0.08
N LEU A 220 -0.43 -11.94 1.09
CA LEU A 220 -0.87 -12.69 2.27
C LEU A 220 -2.35 -12.34 2.50
N LEU A 221 -3.26 -13.31 2.32
CA LEU A 221 -4.70 -13.05 2.24
C LEU A 221 -5.46 -13.82 3.32
N SER A 222 -6.09 -13.13 4.26
CA SER A 222 -7.03 -13.71 5.22
C SER A 222 -8.49 -13.61 4.78
N GLY A 223 -8.81 -12.67 3.88
CA GLY A 223 -10.15 -12.33 3.38
C GLY A 223 -10.44 -12.79 1.96
N PRO A 224 -11.65 -12.50 1.44
CA PRO A 224 -11.97 -12.71 0.03
C PRO A 224 -11.30 -11.64 -0.86
N THR A 225 -10.58 -12.08 -1.88
CA THR A 225 -9.89 -11.20 -2.83
C THR A 225 -10.30 -11.51 -4.27
N SER A 226 -10.84 -10.51 -4.97
CA SER A 226 -11.04 -10.58 -6.42
C SER A 226 -9.81 -10.01 -7.12
N PHE A 227 -9.24 -10.75 -8.07
CA PHE A 227 -7.99 -10.37 -8.74
C PHE A 227 -8.10 -10.47 -10.26
N SER A 228 -7.77 -9.37 -10.92
CA SER A 228 -7.51 -9.27 -12.34
C SER A 228 -6.23 -8.48 -12.52
N GLY A 229 -5.20 -9.07 -13.11
CA GLY A 229 -3.94 -8.36 -13.21
C GLY A 229 -2.74 -9.23 -13.54
N HIS A 230 -1.57 -8.72 -13.14
CA HIS A 230 -0.29 -9.35 -13.37
C HIS A 230 0.42 -9.57 -12.03
N ILE A 231 1.01 -10.75 -11.85
CA ILE A 231 1.96 -11.02 -10.78
C ILE A 231 3.29 -11.41 -11.43
N GLU A 232 4.37 -10.73 -11.06
CA GLU A 232 5.73 -11.03 -11.52
C GLU A 232 6.66 -11.22 -10.31
N ASN A 233 7.56 -12.20 -10.34
CA ASN A 233 8.57 -12.35 -9.31
C ASN A 233 9.88 -12.97 -9.78
N PHE A 234 10.94 -12.78 -9.01
CA PHE A 234 12.16 -13.57 -9.13
C PHE A 234 11.97 -14.97 -8.54
N GLN A 235 12.76 -15.93 -9.00
CA GLN A 235 12.83 -17.25 -8.39
C GLN A 235 13.32 -17.14 -6.94
N ASN A 236 12.46 -17.46 -5.98
CA ASN A 236 12.75 -17.30 -4.55
C ASN A 236 12.37 -18.51 -3.68
N GLY A 237 11.84 -19.58 -4.28
CA GLY A 237 11.48 -20.83 -3.59
C GLY A 237 10.25 -20.71 -2.68
N LYS A 238 9.43 -19.66 -2.84
CA LYS A 238 8.23 -19.38 -2.05
C LYS A 238 6.98 -19.35 -2.92
N PRO A 239 5.80 -19.66 -2.38
CA PRO A 239 4.55 -19.38 -3.08
C PRO A 239 4.34 -17.87 -3.28
N GLU A 240 3.74 -17.49 -4.39
CA GLU A 240 3.43 -16.08 -4.68
C GLU A 240 2.30 -15.56 -3.78
N ILE A 241 1.31 -16.41 -3.50
CA ILE A 241 0.12 -16.08 -2.71
C ILE A 241 -0.02 -17.06 -1.55
N VAL A 242 -0.27 -16.56 -0.35
CA VAL A 242 -0.58 -17.39 0.83
C VAL A 242 -1.98 -17.04 1.31
N LEU A 243 -2.86 -18.04 1.32
CA LEU A 243 -4.18 -17.94 1.94
C LEU A 243 -4.06 -18.30 3.44
N LYS A 244 -4.20 -17.27 4.26
CA LYS A 244 -4.16 -17.33 5.72
C LYS A 244 -5.52 -17.77 6.28
N ALA A 245 -5.47 -18.16 7.54
CA ALA A 245 -6.60 -18.57 8.33
C ALA A 245 -6.55 -17.84 9.66
N LEU A 246 -7.58 -17.04 9.94
CA LEU A 246 -7.73 -16.39 11.24
C LEU A 246 -8.70 -17.20 12.11
N PRO A 247 -8.48 -17.28 13.44
CA PRO A 247 -9.38 -18.01 14.33
C PRO A 247 -10.82 -17.50 14.26
N GLY A 248 -11.78 -18.40 14.05
CA GLY A 248 -13.21 -18.09 14.16
C GLY A 248 -13.82 -17.31 12.99
N VAL A 249 -13.10 -17.07 11.90
CA VAL A 249 -13.61 -16.38 10.70
C VAL A 249 -13.53 -17.26 9.45
N PRO A 250 -14.28 -16.94 8.38
CA PRO A 250 -14.15 -17.63 7.10
C PRO A 250 -12.70 -17.61 6.58
N ALA A 251 -12.28 -18.70 5.93
CA ALA A 251 -10.93 -18.78 5.40
C ALA A 251 -10.71 -17.82 4.22
N GLY A 252 -9.47 -17.34 4.05
CA GLY A 252 -9.08 -16.52 2.92
C GLY A 252 -9.38 -17.20 1.58
N SER A 253 -9.73 -16.39 0.58
CA SER A 253 -10.08 -16.88 -0.75
C SER A 253 -9.61 -15.93 -1.84
N ILE A 254 -9.34 -16.48 -3.02
CA ILE A 254 -8.94 -15.69 -4.18
C ILE A 254 -9.76 -16.09 -5.41
N TYR A 255 -10.24 -15.08 -6.12
CA TYR A 255 -11.06 -15.21 -7.32
C TYR A 255 -10.37 -14.49 -8.48
N MET A 256 -9.72 -15.25 -9.35
CA MET A 256 -8.99 -14.72 -10.50
C MET A 256 -9.87 -14.66 -11.74
N SER A 257 -9.83 -13.54 -12.46
CA SER A 257 -10.56 -13.38 -13.72
C SER A 257 -9.72 -13.80 -14.95
N PRO A 258 -10.36 -14.12 -16.09
CA PRO A 258 -9.65 -14.37 -17.35
C PRO A 258 -8.73 -13.21 -17.75
N GLY A 259 -7.55 -13.54 -18.27
CA GLY A 259 -6.52 -12.55 -18.63
C GLY A 259 -5.54 -12.21 -17.51
N THR A 260 -5.76 -12.75 -16.30
CA THR A 260 -4.76 -12.74 -15.23
C THR A 260 -3.52 -13.53 -15.66
N THR A 261 -2.32 -13.04 -15.33
CA THR A 261 -1.06 -13.75 -15.57
C THR A 261 -0.23 -13.81 -14.30
N ILE A 262 0.38 -14.96 -14.03
CA ILE A 262 1.37 -15.10 -12.96
C ILE A 262 2.65 -15.57 -13.62
N THR A 263 3.70 -14.78 -13.48
CA THR A 263 4.96 -15.00 -14.16
C THR A 263 6.08 -15.01 -13.13
N VAL A 264 6.98 -15.98 -13.25
CA VAL A 264 8.22 -16.01 -12.48
C VAL A 264 9.32 -15.85 -13.49
N ASP A 265 10.31 -15.01 -13.20
CA ASP A 265 11.44 -14.81 -14.10
C ASP A 265 12.08 -16.15 -14.46
N GLN A 266 12.32 -16.33 -15.75
CA GLN A 266 12.83 -17.57 -16.33
C GLN A 266 11.90 -18.79 -16.09
N TRP A 267 10.60 -18.57 -15.92
CA TRP A 267 9.64 -19.66 -15.77
C TRP A 267 9.71 -20.62 -16.96
N ASN A 268 9.82 -21.91 -16.63
CA ASN A 268 9.85 -23.00 -17.58
C ASN A 268 8.80 -24.04 -17.15
N ALA A 269 7.78 -24.24 -17.98
CA ALA A 269 6.74 -25.23 -17.74
C ALA A 269 7.29 -26.66 -17.52
N ALA A 270 8.40 -27.00 -18.16
CA ALA A 270 9.05 -28.30 -18.04
C ALA A 270 9.90 -28.43 -16.76
N SER A 271 10.21 -27.32 -16.08
CA SER A 271 11.03 -27.30 -14.88
C SER A 271 10.62 -26.13 -13.97
N PRO A 272 9.41 -26.19 -13.38
CA PRO A 272 8.97 -25.16 -12.45
C PRO A 272 9.92 -25.12 -11.25
N GLN A 273 10.20 -23.92 -10.73
CA GLN A 273 11.15 -23.73 -9.62
C GLN A 273 10.46 -23.39 -8.30
N GLN A 274 9.25 -22.79 -8.35
CA GLN A 274 8.44 -22.57 -7.16
C GLN A 274 7.76 -23.88 -6.72
N PRO A 275 7.56 -24.11 -5.40
CA PRO A 275 6.84 -25.28 -4.92
C PRO A 275 5.39 -25.31 -5.43
N CYS A 276 4.72 -24.17 -5.36
CA CYS A 276 3.39 -23.89 -5.88
C CYS A 276 3.23 -22.38 -5.98
N TYR A 277 2.14 -21.92 -6.60
CA TYR A 277 1.82 -20.50 -6.71
C TYR A 277 0.94 -19.99 -5.58
N ILE A 278 0.03 -20.84 -5.11
CA ILE A 278 -0.87 -20.52 -4.00
C ILE A 278 -0.65 -21.56 -2.90
N GLN A 279 -0.38 -21.10 -1.69
CA GLN A 279 -0.35 -21.96 -0.51
C GLN A 279 -1.63 -21.75 0.31
N THR A 280 -2.20 -22.85 0.80
CA THR A 280 -3.40 -22.87 1.63
C THR A 280 -3.13 -23.58 2.96
N SER A 281 -3.87 -23.20 3.99
CA SER A 281 -3.75 -23.79 5.34
C SER A 281 -4.97 -24.59 5.76
N LEU A 282 -6.14 -24.36 5.15
CA LEU A 282 -7.41 -24.98 5.52
C LEU A 282 -8.13 -25.62 4.31
N PRO A 283 -8.82 -26.77 4.51
CA PRO A 283 -9.56 -27.45 3.44
C PRO A 283 -10.64 -26.60 2.77
N TRP A 284 -11.15 -25.59 3.48
CA TRP A 284 -12.19 -24.68 3.01
C TRP A 284 -11.64 -23.32 2.54
N ASN A 285 -10.31 -23.16 2.40
CA ASN A 285 -9.77 -22.08 1.55
C ASN A 285 -10.30 -22.31 0.11
N ARG A 286 -10.75 -21.23 -0.53
CA ARG A 286 -11.33 -21.29 -1.88
C ARG A 286 -10.46 -20.56 -2.88
N ILE A 287 -10.07 -21.27 -3.94
CA ILE A 287 -9.30 -20.73 -5.05
C ILE A 287 -10.13 -20.89 -6.31
N VAL A 288 -10.46 -19.78 -6.96
CA VAL A 288 -11.15 -19.78 -8.24
C VAL A 288 -10.23 -19.20 -9.30
N VAL A 289 -9.91 -20.00 -10.32
CA VAL A 289 -8.99 -19.61 -11.40
C VAL A 289 -9.66 -19.73 -12.77
N PRO A 290 -9.30 -18.90 -13.76
CA PRO A 290 -9.78 -19.10 -15.13
C PRO A 290 -9.22 -20.41 -15.71
N ALA A 291 -9.94 -20.99 -16.68
CA ALA A 291 -9.49 -22.20 -17.38
C ALA A 291 -8.13 -22.03 -18.07
N THR A 292 -7.77 -20.79 -18.42
CA THR A 292 -6.48 -20.42 -19.00
C THR A 292 -5.77 -19.42 -18.08
N LEU A 293 -4.83 -19.93 -17.27
CA LEU A 293 -3.92 -19.12 -16.46
C LEU A 293 -2.48 -19.39 -16.94
N TRP A 294 -1.84 -18.37 -17.49
CA TRP A 294 -0.46 -18.50 -18.01
C TRP A 294 0.55 -18.49 -16.86
N GLY A 295 1.57 -19.33 -16.96
CA GLY A 295 2.64 -19.46 -15.96
C GLY A 295 2.28 -20.24 -14.70
N PHE A 296 1.06 -20.78 -14.59
CA PHE A 296 0.59 -21.46 -13.38
C PHE A 296 1.02 -22.95 -13.32
N GLY A 297 1.88 -23.28 -12.36
CA GLY A 297 2.43 -24.62 -12.14
C GLY A 297 3.72 -24.63 -11.29
N GLY A 298 3.73 -25.35 -10.18
CA GLY A 298 4.90 -25.52 -9.30
C GLY A 298 5.42 -26.97 -9.30
N THR A 299 6.53 -27.20 -8.61
CA THR A 299 7.12 -28.56 -8.46
C THR A 299 6.20 -29.54 -7.75
N GLN A 300 5.29 -29.06 -6.90
CA GLN A 300 4.30 -29.85 -6.16
C GLN A 300 2.88 -29.70 -6.74
N GLY A 301 2.74 -28.94 -7.83
CA GLY A 301 1.46 -28.51 -8.39
C GLY A 301 1.26 -27.01 -8.29
N ALA A 302 0.14 -26.53 -8.82
CA ALA A 302 -0.21 -25.12 -8.81
C ALA A 302 -0.56 -24.59 -7.40
N VAL A 303 -1.10 -25.46 -6.55
CA VAL A 303 -1.55 -25.14 -5.19
C VAL A 303 -0.92 -26.12 -4.21
N CYS A 304 -0.35 -25.60 -3.12
CA CYS A 304 0.04 -26.40 -1.98
C CYS A 304 -1.04 -26.35 -0.89
N GLY A 305 -1.26 -27.47 -0.21
CA GLY A 305 -2.14 -27.55 0.95
C GLY A 305 -3.54 -28.04 0.62
N PRO A 306 -4.45 -28.05 1.62
CA PRO A 306 -5.72 -28.76 1.55
C PRO A 306 -6.84 -27.99 0.83
N GLY A 307 -6.63 -26.72 0.44
CA GLY A 307 -7.66 -25.87 -0.14
C GLY A 307 -8.21 -26.38 -1.47
N LYS A 308 -9.45 -25.97 -1.78
CA LYS A 308 -10.16 -26.41 -2.99
C LYS A 308 -9.94 -25.45 -4.15
N VAL A 309 -9.46 -25.99 -5.26
CA VAL A 309 -9.36 -25.29 -6.55
C VAL A 309 -10.64 -25.53 -7.35
N VAL A 310 -11.19 -24.46 -7.91
CA VAL A 310 -12.32 -24.49 -8.85
C VAL A 310 -11.90 -23.74 -10.11
N THR A 311 -11.91 -24.43 -11.24
CA THR A 311 -11.69 -23.80 -12.55
C THR A 311 -13.01 -23.20 -13.05
N TRP A 312 -12.94 -22.01 -13.65
CA TRP A 312 -14.08 -21.44 -14.38
C TRP A 312 -14.18 -22.05 -15.77
N ASP A 313 -14.71 -23.27 -15.77
CA ASP A 313 -15.09 -24.12 -16.89
C ASP A 313 -16.02 -23.55 -17.93
N ARG A 314 -16.92 -22.65 -17.50
CA ARG A 314 -18.34 -22.64 -17.97
C ARG A 314 -19.02 -24.03 -18.01
N GLN A 315 -18.35 -25.14 -17.72
CA GLN A 315 -18.95 -26.43 -17.46
C GLN A 315 -19.41 -26.46 -16.00
N ALA A 316 -20.69 -26.78 -15.81
CA ALA A 316 -21.20 -27.08 -14.48
C ALA A 316 -20.38 -28.22 -13.88
N PRO A 317 -20.08 -28.21 -12.58
CA PRO A 317 -19.34 -29.29 -11.95
C PRO A 317 -20.15 -30.59 -12.06
N ASP A 318 -19.62 -31.56 -12.80
CA ASP A 318 -20.11 -32.93 -12.82
C ASP A 318 -19.47 -33.65 -11.63
N PHE A 319 -20.26 -33.87 -10.57
CA PHE A 319 -19.85 -34.69 -9.43
C PHE A 319 -20.37 -36.11 -9.67
N GLN A 320 -19.50 -36.99 -10.19
CA GLN A 320 -19.63 -38.44 -10.02
C GLN A 320 -18.68 -38.93 -8.94
#